data_AF-A0A4Y9S7P7-F1
#
_entry.id   AF-A0A4Y9S7P7-F1
#
_cell.length_a   1.000
_cell.length_b   1.000
_cell.length_c   1.000
_cell.angle_alpha   90.00
_cell.angle_beta   90.00
_cell.angle_gamma   90.00
#
_symmetry.space_group_name_H-M   'P 1'
#
loop_
_entity.id
_entity.type
_entity.pdbx_description
1 polymer ?
#
loop_
_entity_poly.entity_id
_entity_poly.type
_entity_poly.pdbx_seq_one_letter_code
_entity_poly.pdbx_strand_id
1 'polypeptide(L)'
;MTGKLAMKLDTRSLIGGRMKSVRLTLLYSLWCLSAAVLSACSTPFCDAPGGLCAPQTAKTSAPPVIEYKPQPQPLPKPPPEPEAPAAEVFAVTAPGETAAPAAADGATPSAAVPVDAPRQGGRRYKVNLPPSASFDVHVDRVDADGTKWTGSATMSWHTDGSHYTASVQAGVSLLIARINLLSLRSEGTIDDYGIAPATFTEKRARRSETATHFNRDAGTITFSASEASYPLLVGAQDKATVPFQLGGIGRADVNQFGSDIDIQVGEDKEATIFRFQLVGEDEIETDMGKVVTWHLTRPPKPGTYSSRLDIWLAPGLNWYPIRIRNTEASGALTTQTITKMKELSK
;
A
#
# COMPACT_ATOMS: atom_id res chain seq x y z
N MET A 1 74.92 40.11 -11.45
CA MET A 1 74.06 40.79 -10.45
C MET A 1 73.05 39.76 -9.94
N THR A 2 73.39 38.95 -8.93
CA THR A 2 73.14 39.18 -7.47
C THR A 2 71.65 39.43 -7.16
N GLY A 3 70.93 38.65 -6.35
CA GLY A 3 71.34 37.56 -5.47
C GLY A 3 70.15 36.85 -4.79
N LYS A 4 70.48 35.72 -4.19
CA LYS A 4 69.68 34.88 -3.28
C LYS A 4 69.14 35.67 -2.08
N LEU A 5 68.01 35.23 -1.51
CA LEU A 5 67.92 35.04 -0.06
C LEU A 5 67.00 33.86 0.26
N ALA A 6 67.59 32.84 0.88
CA ALA A 6 66.91 31.80 1.61
C ALA A 6 66.79 32.26 3.07
N MET A 7 65.68 31.92 3.75
CA MET A 7 65.67 31.93 5.21
C MET A 7 64.86 30.74 5.72
N LYS A 8 65.64 29.73 6.11
CA LYS A 8 65.25 28.58 6.92
C LYS A 8 65.48 29.01 8.36
N LEU A 9 64.48 28.97 9.23
CA LEU A 9 64.70 28.86 10.67
C LEU A 9 63.94 27.66 11.20
N ASP A 10 64.74 26.77 11.77
CA ASP A 10 64.40 25.61 12.56
C ASP A 10 64.74 25.98 14.00
N THR A 11 63.79 25.86 14.93
CA THR A 11 64.16 25.49 16.32
C THR A 11 63.02 24.83 17.07
N ARG A 12 63.32 23.62 17.53
CA ARG A 12 62.57 22.77 18.46
C ARG A 12 62.43 23.40 19.85
N SER A 13 61.46 22.81 20.57
CA SER A 13 61.50 22.46 22.00
C SER A 13 61.01 23.53 22.98
N LEU A 14 59.94 23.22 23.74
CA LEU A 14 60.04 22.82 25.16
C LEU A 14 58.69 22.96 25.90
N ILE A 15 58.49 22.02 26.84
CA ILE A 15 57.62 22.09 28.05
C ILE A 15 56.12 21.92 27.77
N GLY A 16 55.41 20.91 28.29
CA GLY A 16 55.54 20.31 29.61
C GLY A 16 54.38 20.81 30.49
N GLY A 17 53.22 20.19 30.38
CA GLY A 17 52.01 20.54 31.14
C GLY A 17 51.33 19.29 31.69
N ARG A 18 51.85 18.82 32.82
CA ARG A 18 51.37 17.73 33.66
C ARG A 18 50.11 18.17 34.41
N MET A 19 49.37 17.19 34.95
CA MET A 19 48.40 17.26 36.07
C MET A 19 46.93 17.49 35.67
N LYS A 20 45.92 16.80 36.21
CA LYS A 20 45.85 15.88 37.37
C LYS A 20 44.58 15.01 37.22
N SER A 21 44.71 13.75 37.58
CA SER A 21 43.63 12.91 38.07
C SER A 21 42.95 13.57 39.28
N VAL A 22 41.62 13.65 39.29
CA VAL A 22 40.84 13.82 40.52
C VAL A 22 39.63 12.88 40.45
N ARG A 23 39.76 11.73 41.12
CA ARG A 23 38.65 11.02 41.76
C ARG A 23 38.50 11.66 43.15
N LEU A 24 37.34 12.18 43.53
CA LEU A 24 36.71 12.00 44.86
C LEU A 24 35.35 12.74 44.97
N THR A 25 34.28 11.95 45.05
CA THR A 25 33.22 11.96 46.06
C THR A 25 32.51 13.27 46.46
N LEU A 26 31.23 13.36 46.11
CA LEU A 26 30.12 13.93 46.90
C LEU A 26 28.83 13.25 46.37
N LEU A 27 28.31 12.18 46.99
CA LEU A 27 27.32 12.21 48.08
C LEU A 27 26.35 13.39 47.94
N TYR A 28 25.12 13.14 47.49
CA TYR A 28 23.88 13.46 48.22
C TYR A 28 22.63 12.87 47.53
N SER A 29 21.96 12.00 48.30
CA SER A 29 20.51 11.72 48.32
C SER A 29 19.77 11.31 47.04
N LEU A 30 19.78 10.00 46.75
CA LEU A 30 18.64 9.30 46.16
C LEU A 30 18.04 8.40 47.23
N TRP A 31 16.94 8.84 47.84
CA TRP A 31 16.15 8.04 48.79
C TRP A 31 14.85 7.63 48.11
N CYS A 32 14.60 6.32 48.19
CA CYS A 32 13.30 5.65 48.09
C CYS A 32 12.63 5.62 46.70
N LEU A 33 12.61 4.45 46.03
CA LEU A 33 11.57 3.45 46.26
C LEU A 33 11.87 2.15 45.48
N SER A 34 12.18 1.10 46.25
CA SER A 34 11.61 -0.26 46.17
C SER A 34 11.62 -1.03 44.84
N ALA A 35 12.60 -1.91 44.67
CA ALA A 35 12.44 -3.19 43.95
C ALA A 35 13.38 -4.25 44.54
N ALA A 36 12.82 -5.27 45.18
CA ALA A 36 13.29 -6.66 45.16
C ALA A 36 12.43 -7.50 46.14
N VAL A 37 11.42 -8.16 45.60
CA VAL A 37 10.79 -9.32 46.25
C VAL A 37 11.54 -10.55 45.76
N LEU A 38 12.34 -11.15 46.65
CA LEU A 38 12.69 -12.57 46.61
C LEU A 38 13.01 -13.01 48.03
N SER A 39 12.05 -13.68 48.67
CA SER A 39 12.35 -14.62 49.74
C SER A 39 11.22 -15.61 49.91
N ALA A 40 11.59 -16.88 49.73
CA ALA A 40 11.18 -18.07 50.46
C ALA A 40 9.70 -18.32 50.81
N CYS A 41 9.25 -19.50 50.37
CA CYS A 41 8.31 -20.40 51.00
C CYS A 41 8.10 -20.18 52.52
N SER A 42 6.84 -20.20 52.97
CA SER A 42 6.38 -20.98 54.14
C SER A 42 4.86 -20.89 54.36
N THR A 43 4.18 -22.03 54.12
CA THR A 43 3.01 -22.60 54.86
C THR A 43 1.62 -21.93 54.74
N PRO A 44 0.51 -22.58 55.17
CA PRO A 44 0.21 -24.02 55.38
C PRO A 44 -1.16 -24.44 54.74
N PHE A 45 -1.52 -25.73 54.91
CA PHE A 45 -2.82 -26.37 54.64
C PHE A 45 -3.02 -27.04 53.28
N CYS A 46 -2.52 -28.27 53.17
CA CYS A 46 -3.22 -29.38 52.50
C CYS A 46 -2.64 -30.71 53.02
N ASP A 47 -3.21 -31.22 54.11
CA ASP A 47 -3.01 -32.60 54.56
C ASP A 47 -4.36 -33.33 54.46
N ALA A 48 -4.56 -34.08 53.38
CA ALA A 48 -5.33 -35.33 53.33
C ALA A 48 -5.37 -35.88 51.88
N PRO A 49 -5.08 -37.17 51.64
CA PRO A 49 -5.31 -37.82 50.36
C PRO A 49 -6.77 -38.30 50.26
N GLY A 50 -7.49 -37.88 49.21
CA GLY A 50 -8.77 -38.52 48.82
C GLY A 50 -10.06 -37.69 48.89
N GLY A 51 -10.00 -36.35 48.87
CA GLY A 51 -11.22 -35.51 48.82
C GLY A 51 -11.39 -34.81 47.46
N LEU A 52 -12.48 -35.13 46.74
CA LEU A 52 -12.89 -34.41 45.53
C LEU A 52 -13.24 -32.95 45.88
N CYS A 53 -12.56 -31.98 45.26
CA CYS A 53 -12.95 -30.57 45.35
C CYS A 53 -14.27 -30.36 44.59
N ALA A 54 -15.35 -30.11 45.33
CA ALA A 54 -16.58 -29.58 44.75
C ALA A 54 -16.36 -28.12 44.29
N PRO A 55 -16.88 -27.71 43.12
CA PRO A 55 -16.73 -26.34 42.66
C PRO A 55 -17.55 -25.39 43.55
N GLN A 56 -16.89 -24.39 44.12
CA GLN A 56 -17.57 -23.28 44.78
C GLN A 56 -18.26 -22.41 43.72
N THR A 57 -19.53 -22.06 43.98
CA THR A 57 -20.29 -21.09 43.20
C THR A 57 -19.63 -19.71 43.27
N ALA A 58 -19.19 -19.19 42.12
CA ALA A 58 -18.66 -17.85 42.00
C ALA A 58 -19.74 -16.81 42.37
N LYS A 59 -19.47 -16.01 43.41
CA LYS A 59 -20.25 -14.80 43.72
C LYS A 59 -19.78 -13.69 42.79
N THR A 60 -20.31 -13.65 41.57
CA THR A 60 -20.13 -12.52 40.66
C THR A 60 -21.03 -11.37 41.12
N SER A 61 -20.46 -10.20 41.37
CA SER A 61 -21.22 -8.98 41.65
C SER A 61 -22.04 -8.57 40.41
N ALA A 62 -23.25 -8.04 40.63
CA ALA A 62 -24.06 -7.50 39.55
C ALA A 62 -23.30 -6.40 38.76
N PRO A 63 -23.47 -6.33 37.43
CA PRO A 63 -22.84 -5.28 36.63
C PRO A 63 -23.43 -3.90 36.99
N PRO A 64 -22.64 -2.83 36.89
CA PRO A 64 -23.12 -1.48 37.18
C PRO A 64 -24.19 -1.06 36.15
N VAL A 65 -25.25 -0.43 36.65
CA VAL A 65 -26.29 0.21 35.83
C VAL A 65 -25.64 1.36 35.08
N ILE A 66 -25.60 1.28 33.74
CA ILE A 66 -25.16 2.38 32.88
C ILE A 66 -26.31 3.38 32.81
N GLU A 67 -26.11 4.55 33.39
CA GLU A 67 -27.00 5.70 33.23
C GLU A 67 -26.86 6.25 31.80
N TYR A 68 -27.91 6.06 30.99
CA TYR A 68 -27.94 6.51 29.60
C TYR A 68 -28.01 8.05 29.55
N LYS A 69 -27.03 8.69 28.90
CA LYS A 69 -27.15 10.09 28.50
C LYS A 69 -28.34 10.26 27.55
N PRO A 70 -29.13 11.35 27.66
CA PRO A 70 -30.24 11.62 26.74
C PRO A 70 -29.72 11.72 25.29
N GLN A 71 -30.40 11.06 24.36
CA GLN A 71 -30.14 11.20 22.93
C GLN A 71 -30.37 12.66 22.47
N PRO A 72 -29.51 13.20 21.59
CA PRO A 72 -29.77 14.47 20.93
C PRO A 72 -31.07 14.40 20.11
N GLN A 73 -31.87 15.46 20.18
CA GLN A 73 -33.10 15.57 19.39
C GLN A 73 -32.81 15.52 17.88
N PRO A 74 -33.70 14.94 17.06
CA PRO A 74 -33.54 14.92 15.61
C PRO A 74 -33.53 16.34 15.04
N LEU A 75 -32.60 16.61 14.11
CA LEU A 75 -32.57 17.86 13.36
C LEU A 75 -33.86 18.05 12.53
N PRO A 76 -34.36 19.30 12.41
CA PRO A 76 -35.52 19.59 11.58
C PRO A 76 -35.26 19.25 10.10
N LYS A 77 -36.31 18.76 9.44
CA LYS A 77 -36.29 18.33 8.03
C LYS A 77 -36.01 19.54 7.11
N PRO A 78 -35.15 19.41 6.08
CA PRO A 78 -34.92 20.48 5.12
C PRO A 78 -36.22 20.91 4.41
N PRO A 79 -36.36 22.19 4.01
CA PRO A 79 -37.47 22.65 3.18
C PRO A 79 -37.52 21.88 1.85
N PRO A 80 -38.71 21.69 1.26
CA PRO A 80 -38.83 21.04 -0.04
C PRO A 80 -38.11 21.86 -1.12
N GLU A 81 -37.28 21.17 -1.90
CA GLU A 81 -36.57 21.71 -3.05
C GLU A 81 -37.57 22.02 -4.19
N PRO A 82 -37.43 23.14 -4.93
CA PRO A 82 -38.35 23.50 -6.01
C PRO A 82 -38.31 22.47 -7.14
N GLU A 83 -39.49 22.02 -7.60
CA GLU A 83 -39.62 21.17 -8.78
C GLU A 83 -39.08 21.89 -10.03
N ALA A 84 -38.17 21.22 -10.74
CA ALA A 84 -37.72 21.64 -12.06
C ALA A 84 -38.88 21.50 -13.08
N PRO A 85 -39.02 22.43 -14.04
CA PRO A 85 -40.09 22.37 -15.03
C PRO A 85 -39.93 21.15 -15.95
N ALA A 86 -41.06 20.55 -16.30
CA ALA A 86 -41.14 19.41 -17.20
C ALA A 86 -40.63 19.78 -18.61
N ALA A 87 -39.77 18.92 -19.16
CA ALA A 87 -39.35 19.00 -20.56
C ALA A 87 -40.52 18.60 -21.48
N GLU A 88 -40.91 19.50 -22.38
CA GLU A 88 -41.85 19.23 -23.46
C GLU A 88 -41.18 18.32 -24.50
N VAL A 89 -41.73 17.11 -24.67
CA VAL A 89 -41.40 16.21 -25.78
C VAL A 89 -42.53 16.27 -26.80
N PHE A 90 -42.23 16.81 -27.98
CA PHE A 90 -43.10 16.78 -29.14
C PHE A 90 -43.25 15.34 -29.66
N ALA A 91 -44.48 14.82 -29.65
CA ALA A 91 -44.83 13.57 -30.28
C ALA A 91 -45.06 13.78 -31.79
N VAL A 92 -44.34 13.01 -32.61
CA VAL A 92 -44.64 12.85 -34.04
C VAL A 92 -45.73 11.78 -34.17
N THR A 93 -46.86 12.18 -34.75
CA THR A 93 -48.01 11.34 -35.08
C THR A 93 -47.76 10.51 -36.34
N ALA A 94 -48.03 9.21 -36.27
CA ALA A 94 -48.29 8.35 -37.42
C ALA A 94 -49.72 7.79 -37.29
N PRO A 95 -50.56 7.82 -38.34
CA PRO A 95 -51.97 7.44 -38.23
C PRO A 95 -52.25 5.99 -38.67
N GLY A 96 -53.29 5.39 -38.09
CA GLY A 96 -54.19 4.51 -38.84
C GLY A 96 -54.42 3.09 -38.32
N GLU A 97 -55.32 3.01 -37.35
CA GLU A 97 -56.24 1.93 -36.92
C GLU A 97 -56.64 0.85 -37.98
N THR A 98 -56.76 -0.43 -37.58
CA THR A 98 -58.06 -1.11 -37.30
C THR A 98 -57.94 -2.65 -37.20
N ALA A 99 -58.69 -3.20 -36.23
CA ALA A 99 -59.25 -4.56 -36.05
C ALA A 99 -58.49 -5.63 -35.23
N ALA A 100 -59.21 -6.14 -34.23
CA ALA A 100 -58.96 -7.32 -33.39
C ALA A 100 -60.10 -8.35 -33.64
N PRO A 101 -60.18 -9.52 -32.96
CA PRO A 101 -59.15 -10.43 -32.42
C PRO A 101 -59.38 -11.91 -32.85
N ALA A 102 -58.38 -12.81 -32.72
CA ALA A 102 -58.56 -14.22 -32.30
C ALA A 102 -57.25 -15.04 -32.36
N ALA A 103 -57.25 -16.07 -31.50
CA ALA A 103 -56.39 -17.26 -31.48
C ALA A 103 -55.04 -17.16 -30.75
N ALA A 104 -55.02 -17.81 -29.58
CA ALA A 104 -53.84 -18.27 -28.89
C ALA A 104 -53.20 -19.44 -29.66
N ASP A 105 -51.87 -19.41 -29.82
CA ASP A 105 -51.03 -20.60 -29.61
C ASP A 105 -49.55 -20.20 -29.49
N GLY A 106 -48.82 -20.98 -28.70
CA GLY A 106 -47.55 -20.62 -28.07
C GLY A 106 -46.42 -20.18 -29.01
N ALA A 107 -45.76 -19.09 -28.63
CA ALA A 107 -44.47 -18.68 -29.15
C ALA A 107 -43.38 -18.92 -28.09
N THR A 108 -42.44 -19.78 -28.43
CA THR A 108 -41.14 -20.01 -27.79
C THR A 108 -40.48 -18.67 -27.42
N PRO A 109 -39.87 -18.51 -26.23
CA PRO A 109 -39.09 -17.32 -25.96
C PRO A 109 -37.92 -17.27 -26.94
N SER A 110 -37.97 -16.29 -27.85
CA SER A 110 -36.87 -15.92 -28.72
C SER A 110 -35.63 -15.74 -27.86
N ALA A 111 -34.60 -16.53 -28.14
CA ALA A 111 -33.29 -16.39 -27.53
C ALA A 111 -32.88 -14.91 -27.62
N ALA A 112 -32.57 -14.33 -26.46
CA ALA A 112 -31.96 -13.02 -26.39
C ALA A 112 -30.67 -13.09 -27.22
N VAL A 113 -30.64 -12.32 -28.30
CA VAL A 113 -29.40 -12.01 -29.00
C VAL A 113 -28.47 -11.46 -27.93
N PRO A 114 -27.24 -12.00 -27.75
CA PRO A 114 -26.30 -11.38 -26.84
C PRO A 114 -26.10 -9.96 -27.36
N VAL A 115 -26.55 -8.99 -26.58
CA VAL A 115 -26.03 -7.63 -26.69
C VAL A 115 -24.53 -7.84 -26.58
N ASP A 116 -23.79 -7.50 -27.64
CA ASP A 116 -22.33 -7.45 -27.61
C ASP A 116 -21.94 -6.69 -26.33
N ALA A 117 -21.56 -7.45 -25.29
CA ALA A 117 -20.90 -6.87 -24.14
C ALA A 117 -19.74 -6.10 -24.73
N PRO A 118 -19.59 -4.81 -24.42
CA PRO A 118 -18.53 -4.07 -25.06
C PRO A 118 -17.22 -4.80 -24.79
N ARG A 119 -16.45 -5.05 -25.86
CA ARG A 119 -15.08 -5.57 -25.78
C ARG A 119 -14.24 -4.52 -25.06
N GLN A 120 -14.32 -4.44 -23.73
CA GLN A 120 -13.61 -3.43 -22.95
C GLN A 120 -12.17 -3.90 -22.69
N GLY A 121 -11.43 -4.17 -23.76
CA GLY A 121 -10.01 -4.46 -23.69
C GLY A 121 -9.23 -3.15 -23.76
N GLY A 122 -8.62 -2.75 -22.65
CA GLY A 122 -7.60 -1.70 -22.67
C GLY A 122 -6.50 -2.00 -23.69
N ARG A 123 -5.76 -0.98 -24.11
CA ARG A 123 -4.59 -1.13 -24.98
C ARG A 123 -3.69 -2.26 -24.46
N ARG A 124 -3.37 -3.25 -25.30
CA ARG A 124 -2.36 -4.27 -24.98
C ARG A 124 -0.97 -3.62 -24.99
N TYR A 125 -0.20 -3.85 -23.93
CA TYR A 125 1.19 -3.44 -23.82
C TYR A 125 2.13 -4.61 -24.10
N LYS A 126 3.27 -4.33 -24.75
CA LYS A 126 4.41 -5.23 -24.74
C LYS A 126 5.06 -5.17 -23.36
N VAL A 127 5.44 -6.32 -22.80
CA VAL A 127 6.00 -6.43 -21.45
C VAL A 127 7.23 -7.33 -21.46
N ASN A 128 8.29 -6.90 -20.80
CA ASN A 128 9.54 -7.63 -20.63
C ASN A 128 9.97 -7.52 -19.16
N LEU A 129 9.49 -8.44 -18.33
CA LEU A 129 9.62 -8.35 -16.87
C LEU A 129 11.10 -8.42 -16.42
N PRO A 130 11.47 -7.66 -15.37
CA PRO A 130 12.84 -7.66 -14.87
C PRO A 130 13.20 -8.99 -14.20
N PRO A 131 14.50 -9.30 -14.05
CA PRO A 131 14.93 -10.48 -13.31
C PRO A 131 14.49 -10.42 -11.84
N SER A 132 14.53 -11.56 -11.16
CA SER A 132 14.21 -11.65 -9.73
C SER A 132 15.17 -10.80 -8.89
N ALA A 133 14.66 -10.06 -7.91
CA ALA A 133 15.46 -9.21 -7.03
C ALA A 133 14.78 -8.95 -5.67
N SER A 134 15.60 -8.65 -4.67
CA SER A 134 15.17 -8.15 -3.36
C SER A 134 15.74 -6.75 -3.10
N PHE A 135 14.99 -5.93 -2.40
CA PHE A 135 15.31 -4.52 -2.16
C PHE A 135 15.14 -4.15 -0.69
N ASP A 136 16.13 -3.43 -0.16
CA ASP A 136 15.96 -2.66 1.07
C ASP A 136 15.48 -1.25 0.69
N VAL A 137 14.50 -0.76 1.42
CA VAL A 137 13.77 0.47 1.09
C VAL A 137 13.74 1.38 2.30
N HIS A 138 14.14 2.63 2.13
CA HIS A 138 13.91 3.69 3.10
C HIS A 138 12.53 4.31 2.88
N VAL A 139 11.81 4.59 3.97
CA VAL A 139 10.45 5.14 3.93
C VAL A 139 10.42 6.45 4.70
N ASP A 140 10.12 7.53 4.00
CA ASP A 140 9.82 8.84 4.60
C ASP A 140 8.33 9.09 4.53
N ARG A 141 7.75 9.59 5.62
CA ARG A 141 6.36 10.08 5.64
C ARG A 141 6.28 11.45 6.26
N VAL A 142 5.46 12.30 5.66
CA VAL A 142 5.04 13.59 6.20
C VAL A 142 3.52 13.58 6.29
N ASP A 143 2.97 13.65 7.50
CA ASP A 143 1.52 13.76 7.67
C ASP A 143 1.01 15.14 7.26
N ALA A 144 -0.31 15.28 7.13
CA ALA A 144 -0.95 16.53 6.70
C ALA A 144 -0.65 17.71 7.64
N ASP A 145 -0.35 17.44 8.91
CA ASP A 145 0.04 18.43 9.92
C ASP A 145 1.55 18.76 9.91
N GLY A 146 2.32 18.15 9.00
CA GLY A 146 3.76 18.32 8.87
C GLY A 146 4.61 17.37 9.74
N THR A 147 3.98 16.49 10.53
CA THR A 147 4.70 15.50 11.34
C THR A 147 5.51 14.56 10.44
N LYS A 148 6.80 14.42 10.75
CA LYS A 148 7.74 13.60 9.96
C LYS A 148 8.00 12.26 10.63
N TRP A 149 7.94 11.20 9.82
CA TRP A 149 8.23 9.83 10.22
C TRP A 149 9.25 9.22 9.29
N THR A 150 10.08 8.34 9.85
CA THR A 150 11.00 7.50 9.07
C THR A 150 10.72 6.04 9.40
N GLY A 151 10.93 5.19 8.41
CA GLY A 151 10.76 3.76 8.49
C GLY A 151 11.62 3.06 7.46
N SER A 152 11.49 1.74 7.41
CA SER A 152 12.13 0.92 6.40
C SER A 152 11.17 -0.11 5.89
N ALA A 153 11.35 -0.56 4.65
CA ALA A 153 10.64 -1.68 4.09
C ALA A 153 11.61 -2.66 3.42
N THR A 154 11.18 -3.90 3.32
CA THR A 154 11.75 -4.84 2.35
C THR A 154 10.75 -4.99 1.21
N MET A 155 11.25 -5.02 -0.02
CA MET A 155 10.46 -5.34 -1.19
C MET A 155 11.11 -6.53 -1.90
N SER A 156 10.31 -7.41 -2.48
CA SER A 156 10.82 -8.51 -3.29
C SER A 156 9.97 -8.72 -4.53
N TRP A 157 10.66 -9.08 -5.60
CA TRP A 157 10.10 -9.54 -6.86
C TRP A 157 10.80 -10.85 -7.23
N HIS A 158 10.02 -11.89 -7.44
CA HIS A 158 10.54 -13.19 -7.83
C HIS A 158 9.69 -13.78 -8.95
N THR A 159 10.36 -14.36 -9.95
CA THR A 159 9.72 -15.08 -11.04
C THR A 159 10.61 -16.20 -11.58
N ASP A 160 9.98 -17.30 -12.00
CA ASP A 160 10.59 -18.39 -12.77
C ASP A 160 10.31 -18.27 -14.29
N GLY A 161 9.54 -17.26 -14.71
CA GLY A 161 9.07 -17.03 -16.08
C GLY A 161 7.63 -17.49 -16.34
N SER A 162 7.02 -18.29 -15.47
CA SER A 162 5.62 -18.73 -15.55
C SER A 162 4.79 -18.29 -14.35
N HIS A 163 5.41 -18.23 -13.17
CA HIS A 163 4.84 -17.77 -11.92
C HIS A 163 5.62 -16.58 -11.39
N TYR A 164 4.97 -15.81 -10.51
CA TYR A 164 5.63 -14.75 -9.76
C TYR A 164 5.15 -14.68 -8.32
N THR A 165 5.99 -14.07 -7.49
CA THR A 165 5.59 -13.50 -6.20
C THR A 165 6.15 -12.09 -6.09
N ALA A 166 5.37 -11.19 -5.50
CA ALA A 166 5.79 -9.84 -5.14
C ALA A 166 5.39 -9.56 -3.70
N SER A 167 6.25 -8.91 -2.92
CA SER A 167 5.88 -8.51 -1.56
C SER A 167 6.54 -7.20 -1.13
N VAL A 168 5.86 -6.50 -0.21
CA VAL A 168 6.36 -5.30 0.48
C VAL A 168 6.07 -5.44 1.97
N GLN A 169 7.08 -5.28 2.81
CA GLN A 169 6.93 -5.32 4.27
C GLN A 169 7.51 -4.05 4.88
N ALA A 170 6.66 -3.05 5.13
CA ALA A 170 7.05 -1.78 5.73
C ALA A 170 6.86 -1.79 7.24
N GLY A 171 7.80 -1.18 7.96
CA GLY A 171 7.78 -1.10 9.40
C GLY A 171 8.74 -0.07 9.97
N VAL A 172 8.67 0.09 11.29
CA VAL A 172 9.60 0.93 12.04
C VAL A 172 10.43 0.03 12.94
N SER A 173 11.74 0.22 12.93
CA SER A 173 12.66 -0.46 13.84
C SER A 173 12.77 0.36 15.13
N LEU A 174 12.36 -0.23 16.25
CA LEU A 174 12.67 0.23 17.60
C LEU A 174 13.91 -0.53 18.10
N LEU A 175 14.58 -0.01 19.13
CA LEU A 175 15.86 -0.51 19.64
C LEU A 175 15.96 -2.05 19.77
N ILE A 176 14.87 -2.71 20.16
CA ILE A 176 14.83 -4.17 20.37
C ILE A 176 13.74 -4.90 19.56
N ALA A 177 12.94 -4.19 18.76
CA ALA A 177 11.79 -4.78 18.08
C ALA A 177 11.43 -4.05 16.79
N ARG A 178 11.04 -4.80 15.76
CA ARG A 178 10.47 -4.23 14.53
C ARG A 178 8.95 -4.28 14.61
N ILE A 179 8.30 -3.14 14.41
CA ILE A 179 6.84 -3.07 14.29
C ILE A 179 6.50 -3.04 12.81
N ASN A 180 5.86 -4.09 12.32
CA ASN A 180 5.33 -4.16 10.95
C ASN A 180 4.07 -3.30 10.85
N LEU A 181 4.10 -2.32 9.94
CA LEU A 181 3.01 -1.38 9.70
C LEU A 181 2.18 -1.78 8.48
N LEU A 182 2.81 -2.40 7.48
CA LEU A 182 2.17 -2.84 6.25
C LEU A 182 2.87 -4.11 5.75
N SER A 183 2.10 -5.12 5.38
CA SER A 183 2.55 -6.25 4.58
C SER A 183 1.64 -6.36 3.36
N LEU A 184 2.23 -6.31 2.17
CA LEU A 184 1.59 -6.59 0.89
C LEU A 184 2.18 -7.89 0.36
N ARG A 185 1.34 -8.79 -0.15
CA ARG A 185 1.77 -9.98 -0.87
C ARG A 185 0.90 -10.15 -2.11
N SER A 186 1.52 -10.42 -3.23
CA SER A 186 0.86 -10.74 -4.49
C SER A 186 1.50 -12.00 -5.07
N GLU A 187 0.68 -12.89 -5.61
CA GLU A 187 1.11 -14.07 -6.32
C GLU A 187 0.17 -14.41 -7.47
N GLY A 188 0.72 -15.05 -8.49
CA GLY A 188 -0.01 -15.39 -9.69
C GLY A 188 0.89 -15.97 -10.78
N THR A 189 0.46 -15.78 -12.02
CA THR A 189 1.18 -16.26 -13.21
C THR A 189 1.76 -15.10 -14.00
N ILE A 190 2.50 -15.43 -15.06
CA ILE A 190 2.87 -14.51 -16.12
C ILE A 190 2.16 -14.97 -17.39
N ASP A 191 1.46 -14.06 -18.04
CA ASP A 191 0.77 -14.31 -19.30
C ASP A 191 1.24 -13.34 -20.40
N ASP A 192 0.56 -13.43 -21.54
CA ASP A 192 0.78 -12.63 -22.74
C ASP A 192 0.67 -11.10 -22.55
N TYR A 193 0.13 -10.66 -21.40
CA TYR A 193 -0.03 -9.27 -20.98
C TYR A 193 0.92 -8.88 -19.83
N GLY A 194 1.80 -9.79 -19.39
CA GLY A 194 2.76 -9.55 -18.31
C GLY A 194 2.34 -10.20 -16.99
N ILE A 195 2.40 -9.44 -15.90
CA ILE A 195 2.04 -9.93 -14.57
C ILE A 195 0.54 -10.21 -14.53
N ALA A 196 0.18 -11.39 -14.04
CA ALA A 196 -1.18 -11.88 -14.02
C ALA A 196 -1.54 -12.31 -12.58
N PRO A 197 -1.99 -11.37 -11.71
CA PRO A 197 -2.33 -11.70 -10.34
C PRO A 197 -3.43 -12.76 -10.26
N ALA A 198 -3.32 -13.59 -9.23
CA ALA A 198 -4.36 -14.53 -8.80
C ALA A 198 -4.90 -14.11 -7.43
N THR A 199 -4.00 -13.82 -6.48
CA THR A 199 -4.35 -13.34 -5.14
C THR A 199 -3.41 -12.22 -4.69
N PHE A 200 -3.99 -11.18 -4.12
CA PHE A 200 -3.30 -10.12 -3.41
C PHE A 200 -3.78 -10.09 -1.96
N THR A 201 -2.88 -10.00 -0.98
CA THR A 201 -3.21 -9.79 0.42
C THR A 201 -2.57 -8.54 0.98
N GLU A 202 -3.29 -7.90 1.88
CA GLU A 202 -2.83 -6.71 2.58
C GLU A 202 -3.11 -6.81 4.08
N LYS A 203 -2.05 -6.66 4.88
CA LYS A 203 -2.11 -6.58 6.33
C LYS A 203 -1.56 -5.25 6.81
N ARG A 204 -2.44 -4.39 7.32
CA ARG A 204 -2.05 -3.15 8.01
C ARG A 204 -2.01 -3.37 9.52
N ALA A 205 -1.13 -2.64 10.21
CA ALA A 205 -1.09 -2.66 11.67
C ALA A 205 -2.47 -2.32 12.26
N ARG A 206 -2.89 -3.10 13.27
CA ARG A 206 -4.19 -2.94 13.96
C ARG A 206 -5.42 -3.14 13.06
N ARG A 207 -5.27 -3.69 11.85
CA ARG A 207 -6.38 -4.06 10.96
C ARG A 207 -6.35 -5.56 10.69
N SER A 208 -7.50 -6.15 10.36
CA SER A 208 -7.55 -7.51 9.80
C SER A 208 -6.84 -7.56 8.45
N GLU A 209 -6.33 -8.74 8.09
CA GLU A 209 -5.83 -8.96 6.72
C GLU A 209 -7.01 -8.96 5.75
N THR A 210 -6.82 -8.39 4.57
CA THR A 210 -7.78 -8.41 3.47
C THR A 210 -7.16 -9.09 2.25
N ALA A 211 -8.00 -9.69 1.41
CA ALA A 211 -7.59 -10.33 0.17
C ALA A 211 -8.41 -9.84 -1.02
N THR A 212 -7.75 -9.77 -2.17
CA THR A 212 -8.33 -9.47 -3.48
C THR A 212 -8.03 -10.63 -4.40
N HIS A 213 -9.06 -11.19 -5.04
CA HIS A 213 -8.97 -12.37 -5.88
C HIS A 213 -9.28 -12.02 -7.32
N PHE A 214 -8.43 -12.48 -8.24
CA PHE A 214 -8.54 -12.25 -9.68
C PHE A 214 -8.98 -13.57 -10.33
N ASN A 215 -10.29 -13.82 -10.33
CA ASN A 215 -10.90 -15.08 -10.75
C ASN A 215 -10.97 -15.16 -12.27
N ARG A 216 -9.93 -15.70 -12.91
CA ARG A 216 -9.82 -15.76 -14.38
C ARG A 216 -10.91 -16.59 -15.04
N ASP A 217 -11.22 -17.76 -14.48
CA ASP A 217 -12.26 -18.64 -15.01
C ASP A 217 -13.65 -18.00 -14.95
N ALA A 218 -13.90 -17.20 -13.91
CA ALA A 218 -15.16 -16.47 -13.74
C ALA A 218 -15.15 -15.08 -14.42
N GLY A 219 -14.00 -14.58 -14.85
CA GLY A 219 -13.84 -13.24 -15.42
C GLY A 219 -14.12 -12.10 -14.42
N THR A 220 -13.84 -12.29 -13.13
CA THR A 220 -14.17 -11.30 -12.08
C THR A 220 -13.05 -11.02 -11.09
N ILE A 221 -13.08 -9.83 -10.49
CA ILE A 221 -12.32 -9.46 -9.30
C ILE A 221 -13.29 -9.46 -8.10
N THR A 222 -12.90 -10.12 -7.01
CA THR A 222 -13.67 -10.18 -5.75
C THR A 222 -12.79 -9.85 -4.55
N PHE A 223 -13.40 -9.53 -3.41
CA PHE A 223 -12.69 -9.05 -2.22
C PHE A 223 -13.15 -9.78 -0.96
N SER A 224 -12.26 -9.95 0.01
CA SER A 224 -12.64 -10.47 1.33
C SER A 224 -13.27 -9.40 2.23
N ALA A 225 -13.14 -8.12 1.87
CA ALA A 225 -13.58 -6.99 2.68
C ALA A 225 -14.84 -6.28 2.14
N SER A 226 -15.45 -6.85 1.08
CA SER A 226 -16.62 -6.31 0.38
C SER A 226 -17.33 -7.41 -0.40
N GLU A 227 -18.65 -7.32 -0.56
CA GLU A 227 -19.42 -8.20 -1.46
C GLU A 227 -19.39 -7.73 -2.92
N ALA A 228 -18.74 -6.59 -3.19
CA ALA A 228 -18.60 -6.06 -4.55
C ALA A 228 -17.83 -7.03 -5.45
N SER A 229 -18.23 -7.08 -6.72
CA SER A 229 -17.51 -7.80 -7.77
C SER A 229 -17.39 -6.92 -9.01
N TYR A 230 -16.24 -6.98 -9.65
CA TYR A 230 -15.95 -6.22 -10.86
C TYR A 230 -15.56 -7.16 -11.99
N PRO A 231 -15.86 -6.84 -13.26
CA PRO A 231 -15.27 -7.54 -14.38
C PRO A 231 -13.74 -7.51 -14.31
N LEU A 232 -13.09 -8.64 -14.55
CA LEU A 232 -11.63 -8.75 -14.66
C LEU A 232 -11.20 -8.35 -16.08
N LEU A 233 -10.54 -7.20 -16.22
CA LEU A 233 -9.97 -6.78 -17.49
C LEU A 233 -8.62 -7.45 -17.73
N VAL A 234 -8.27 -7.64 -19.00
CA VAL A 234 -6.95 -8.16 -19.38
C VAL A 234 -5.85 -7.24 -18.88
N GLY A 235 -4.78 -7.84 -18.35
CA GLY A 235 -3.67 -7.09 -17.76
C GLY A 235 -3.99 -6.37 -16.44
N ALA A 236 -5.13 -6.66 -15.79
CA ALA A 236 -5.44 -6.14 -14.46
C ALA A 236 -4.32 -6.48 -13.45
N GLN A 237 -4.07 -5.55 -12.53
CA GLN A 237 -2.98 -5.62 -11.56
C GLN A 237 -3.51 -5.41 -10.14
N ASP A 238 -2.62 -5.60 -9.16
CA ASP A 238 -2.81 -5.13 -7.78
C ASP A 238 -1.77 -4.07 -7.42
N LYS A 239 -1.90 -3.52 -6.20
CA LYS A 239 -1.03 -2.43 -5.72
C LYS A 239 0.46 -2.81 -5.64
N ALA A 240 0.79 -4.08 -5.41
CA ALA A 240 2.19 -4.52 -5.30
C ALA A 240 2.82 -4.75 -6.69
N THR A 241 2.00 -5.09 -7.69
CA THR A 241 2.46 -5.48 -9.03
C THR A 241 2.48 -4.34 -10.04
N VAL A 242 1.63 -3.32 -9.88
CA VAL A 242 1.60 -2.14 -10.77
C VAL A 242 2.99 -1.54 -11.05
N PRO A 243 3.87 -1.30 -10.05
CA PRO A 243 5.20 -0.74 -10.33
C PRO A 243 6.07 -1.66 -11.19
N PHE A 244 6.01 -2.97 -10.99
CA PHE A 244 6.77 -3.95 -11.78
C PHE A 244 6.19 -4.13 -13.18
N GLN A 245 4.87 -4.06 -13.32
CA GLN A 245 4.20 -4.10 -14.62
C GLN A 245 4.60 -2.88 -15.47
N LEU A 246 4.58 -1.67 -14.89
CA LEU A 246 5.07 -0.46 -15.57
C LEU A 246 6.55 -0.58 -15.93
N GLY A 247 7.38 -1.10 -15.01
CA GLY A 247 8.78 -1.44 -15.30
C GLY A 247 8.93 -2.36 -16.50
N GLY A 248 8.14 -3.42 -16.57
CA GLY A 248 8.12 -4.36 -17.69
C GLY A 248 7.66 -3.75 -19.01
N ILE A 249 6.70 -2.81 -18.98
CA ILE A 249 6.25 -2.06 -20.18
C ILE A 249 7.40 -1.21 -20.72
N GLY A 250 8.04 -0.42 -19.85
CA GLY A 250 9.18 0.42 -20.24
C GLY A 250 10.38 -0.40 -20.73
N ARG A 251 10.66 -1.53 -20.06
CA ARG A 251 11.74 -2.46 -20.42
C ARG A 251 11.50 -3.17 -21.76
N ALA A 252 10.24 -3.33 -22.17
CA ALA A 252 9.92 -3.88 -23.48
C ALA A 252 10.09 -2.85 -24.59
N ASP A 253 9.51 -1.66 -24.40
CA ASP A 253 9.54 -0.55 -25.35
C ASP A 253 9.12 0.74 -24.65
N VAL A 254 10.08 1.62 -24.41
CA VAL A 254 9.87 2.90 -23.72
C VAL A 254 8.90 3.82 -24.47
N ASN A 255 8.78 3.69 -25.79
CA ASN A 255 7.89 4.54 -26.58
C ASN A 255 6.41 4.30 -26.26
N GLN A 256 6.08 3.20 -25.58
CA GLN A 256 4.71 2.93 -25.11
C GLN A 256 4.22 3.99 -24.10
N PHE A 257 5.15 4.66 -23.40
CA PHE A 257 4.88 5.80 -22.52
C PHE A 257 4.65 7.12 -23.25
N GLY A 258 4.74 7.16 -24.58
CA GLY A 258 4.37 8.32 -25.40
C GLY A 258 2.88 8.67 -25.34
N SER A 259 2.06 7.83 -24.72
CA SER A 259 0.67 8.12 -24.35
C SER A 259 0.33 7.48 -23.01
N ASP A 260 -0.78 7.91 -22.43
CA ASP A 260 -1.28 7.42 -21.14
C ASP A 260 -1.37 5.88 -21.08
N ILE A 261 -1.04 5.33 -19.92
CA ILE A 261 -1.08 3.91 -19.59
C ILE A 261 -2.27 3.65 -18.68
N ASP A 262 -3.29 2.99 -19.21
CA ASP A 262 -4.46 2.55 -18.45
C ASP A 262 -4.29 1.11 -17.97
N ILE A 263 -4.45 0.90 -16.66
CA ILE A 263 -4.38 -0.41 -16.00
C ILE A 263 -5.52 -0.50 -14.98
N GLN A 264 -6.32 -1.56 -15.03
CA GLN A 264 -7.26 -1.86 -13.95
C GLN A 264 -6.48 -2.33 -12.73
N VAL A 265 -6.72 -1.73 -11.57
CA VAL A 265 -6.06 -2.09 -10.33
C VAL A 265 -7.10 -2.51 -9.30
N GLY A 266 -6.97 -3.74 -8.82
CA GLY A 266 -7.72 -4.25 -7.67
C GLY A 266 -7.10 -3.74 -6.37
N GLU A 267 -7.89 -3.04 -5.57
CA GLU A 267 -7.55 -2.60 -4.22
C GLU A 267 -8.29 -3.49 -3.19
N ASP A 268 -8.48 -3.03 -1.95
CA ASP A 268 -9.05 -3.84 -0.86
C ASP A 268 -10.56 -4.08 -0.98
N LYS A 269 -11.28 -3.20 -1.70
CA LYS A 269 -12.75 -3.25 -1.83
C LYS A 269 -13.28 -2.90 -3.22
N GLU A 270 -12.42 -2.42 -4.10
CA GLU A 270 -12.80 -1.91 -5.42
C GLU A 270 -11.75 -2.25 -6.47
N ALA A 271 -12.16 -2.19 -7.74
CA ALA A 271 -11.23 -2.26 -8.87
C ALA A 271 -11.47 -1.06 -9.79
N THR A 272 -10.44 -0.25 -10.01
CA THR A 272 -10.55 1.00 -10.77
C THR A 272 -9.48 1.10 -11.85
N ILE A 273 -9.76 1.85 -12.93
CA ILE A 273 -8.75 2.10 -13.97
C ILE A 273 -7.82 3.22 -13.49
N PHE A 274 -6.57 2.87 -13.23
CA PHE A 274 -5.50 3.84 -13.03
C PHE A 274 -4.96 4.28 -14.39
N ARG A 275 -4.91 5.59 -14.58
CA ARG A 275 -4.29 6.23 -15.75
C ARG A 275 -2.95 6.84 -15.36
N PHE A 276 -1.86 6.25 -15.82
CA PHE A 276 -0.51 6.75 -15.61
C PHE A 276 -0.05 7.58 -16.81
N GLN A 277 0.70 8.64 -16.53
CA GLN A 277 1.22 9.60 -17.49
C GLN A 277 2.72 9.70 -17.31
N LEU A 278 3.45 9.79 -18.41
CA LEU A 278 4.88 10.10 -18.36
C LEU A 278 5.06 11.57 -17.99
N VAL A 279 5.81 11.82 -16.92
CA VAL A 279 6.27 13.16 -16.55
C VAL A 279 7.54 13.51 -17.32
N GLY A 280 8.48 12.57 -17.38
CA GLY A 280 9.74 12.74 -18.10
C GLY A 280 10.86 11.87 -17.54
N GLU A 281 12.08 12.20 -17.93
CA GLU A 281 13.31 11.64 -17.37
C GLU A 281 13.80 12.53 -16.22
N ASP A 282 14.15 11.89 -15.09
CA ASP A 282 14.67 12.52 -13.88
C ASP A 282 15.97 11.84 -13.45
N GLU A 283 16.98 12.62 -13.05
CA GLU A 283 18.11 12.12 -12.26
C GLU A 283 17.79 12.29 -10.77
N ILE A 284 17.70 11.19 -10.03
CA ILE A 284 17.42 11.20 -8.60
C ILE A 284 18.63 10.79 -7.78
N GLU A 285 18.84 11.47 -6.64
CA GLU A 285 19.82 11.03 -5.64
C GLU A 285 19.23 9.91 -4.77
N THR A 286 20.03 8.87 -4.55
CA THR A 286 19.72 7.70 -3.72
C THR A 286 20.96 7.26 -2.95
N ASP A 287 20.80 6.35 -1.99
CA ASP A 287 21.93 5.72 -1.29
C ASP A 287 22.80 4.85 -2.21
N MET A 288 22.30 4.51 -3.41
CA MET A 288 23.04 3.82 -4.46
C MET A 288 23.76 4.80 -5.41
N GLY A 289 23.72 6.11 -5.12
CA GLY A 289 24.24 7.18 -5.97
C GLY A 289 23.16 7.87 -6.79
N LYS A 290 23.57 8.63 -7.80
CA LYS A 290 22.68 9.27 -8.77
C LYS A 290 22.15 8.24 -9.76
N VAL A 291 20.84 8.21 -9.94
CA VAL A 291 20.16 7.24 -10.81
C VAL A 291 19.27 7.98 -11.79
N VAL A 292 19.49 7.76 -13.08
CA VAL A 292 18.59 8.23 -14.15
C VAL A 292 17.34 7.36 -14.18
N THR A 293 16.18 8.00 -14.22
CA THR A 293 14.88 7.36 -14.07
C THR A 293 13.84 7.94 -15.00
N TRP A 294 12.84 7.14 -15.33
CA TRP A 294 11.61 7.57 -16.00
C TRP A 294 10.53 7.75 -14.94
N HIS A 295 10.01 8.96 -14.80
CA HIS A 295 8.99 9.32 -13.83
C HIS A 295 7.60 9.20 -14.45
N LEU A 296 6.80 8.27 -13.94
CA LEU A 296 5.38 8.17 -14.24
C LEU A 296 4.54 8.67 -13.06
N THR A 297 3.41 9.30 -13.38
CA THR A 297 2.44 9.78 -12.39
C THR A 297 1.03 9.30 -12.70
N ARG A 298 0.30 8.84 -11.69
CA ARG A 298 -1.16 8.72 -11.71
C ARG A 298 -1.71 9.93 -10.95
N PRO A 299 -2.13 11.00 -11.65
CA PRO A 299 -2.66 12.18 -11.01
C PRO A 299 -4.00 11.87 -10.32
N PRO A 300 -4.44 12.63 -9.31
CA PRO A 300 -5.76 12.44 -8.71
C PRO A 300 -6.86 12.57 -9.76
N LYS A 301 -7.90 11.74 -9.65
CA LYS A 301 -9.08 11.75 -10.52
C LYS A 301 -10.33 11.87 -9.66
N PRO A 302 -10.89 13.08 -9.48
CA PRO A 302 -12.10 13.31 -8.70
C PRO A 302 -13.23 12.34 -9.11
N GLY A 303 -13.90 11.75 -8.12
CA GLY A 303 -14.95 10.75 -8.34
C GLY A 303 -14.44 9.32 -8.60
N THR A 304 -13.13 9.08 -8.72
CA THR A 304 -12.55 7.72 -8.83
C THR A 304 -11.51 7.47 -7.74
N TYR A 305 -10.47 8.30 -7.67
CA TYR A 305 -9.43 8.21 -6.64
C TYR A 305 -8.82 9.60 -6.41
N SER A 306 -8.54 9.92 -5.16
CA SER A 306 -8.11 11.27 -4.75
C SER A 306 -6.61 11.38 -4.46
N SER A 307 -5.87 10.27 -4.48
CA SER A 307 -4.41 10.26 -4.26
C SER A 307 -3.62 10.37 -5.57
N ARG A 308 -2.47 11.06 -5.50
CA ARG A 308 -1.44 11.03 -6.55
C ARG A 308 -0.47 9.89 -6.25
N LEU A 309 -0.11 9.12 -7.27
CA LEU A 309 0.94 8.11 -7.18
C LEU A 309 2.03 8.42 -8.21
N ASP A 310 3.25 8.65 -7.76
CA ASP A 310 4.43 8.83 -8.61
C ASP A 310 5.36 7.61 -8.49
N ILE A 311 5.91 7.15 -9.62
CA ILE A 311 6.79 5.99 -9.71
C ILE A 311 7.98 6.37 -10.59
N TRP A 312 9.21 6.18 -10.09
CA TRP A 312 10.44 6.35 -10.85
C TRP A 312 11.03 4.99 -11.19
N LEU A 313 11.11 4.68 -12.47
CA LEU A 313 11.66 3.44 -13.01
C LEU A 313 13.08 3.69 -13.51
N ALA A 314 14.07 2.86 -13.17
CA ALA A 314 15.45 3.07 -13.60
C ALA A 314 15.87 2.14 -14.75
N PRO A 315 16.00 2.62 -16.00
CA PRO A 315 16.43 1.78 -17.12
C PRO A 315 17.78 1.12 -16.89
N GLY A 316 18.73 1.84 -16.28
CA GLY A 316 20.06 1.33 -15.93
C GLY A 316 20.08 0.28 -14.82
N LEU A 317 18.95 0.07 -14.12
CA LEU A 317 18.75 -0.94 -13.10
C LEU A 317 17.56 -1.82 -13.48
N ASN A 318 17.57 -2.37 -14.70
CA ASN A 318 16.55 -3.29 -15.19
C ASN A 318 15.09 -2.78 -15.09
N TRP A 319 14.88 -1.46 -15.12
CA TRP A 319 13.55 -0.82 -14.98
C TRP A 319 12.86 -1.09 -13.64
N TYR A 320 13.61 -1.37 -12.56
CA TYR A 320 13.03 -1.47 -11.23
C TYR A 320 12.45 -0.13 -10.73
N PRO A 321 11.40 -0.16 -9.88
CA PRO A 321 10.80 1.03 -9.29
C PRO A 321 11.66 1.56 -8.13
N ILE A 322 12.63 2.42 -8.44
CA ILE A 322 13.63 2.93 -7.48
C ILE A 322 13.01 3.88 -6.45
N ARG A 323 11.96 4.60 -6.84
CA ARG A 323 11.21 5.46 -5.92
C ARG A 323 9.72 5.35 -6.19
N ILE A 324 8.93 5.34 -5.12
CA ILE A 324 7.46 5.43 -5.18
C ILE A 324 7.02 6.51 -4.20
N ARG A 325 6.21 7.46 -4.65
CA ARG A 325 5.67 8.53 -3.81
C ARG A 325 4.15 8.56 -3.91
N ASN A 326 3.49 8.43 -2.77
CA ASN A 326 2.03 8.51 -2.67
C ASN A 326 1.66 9.79 -1.90
N THR A 327 0.88 10.65 -2.54
CA THR A 327 0.26 11.82 -1.91
C THR A 327 -1.22 11.51 -1.72
N GLU A 328 -1.63 11.34 -0.46
CA GLU A 328 -3.01 11.09 -0.08
C GLU A 328 -3.86 12.36 -0.22
N ALA A 329 -5.19 12.21 -0.29
CA ALA A 329 -6.11 13.34 -0.34
C ALA A 329 -6.05 14.25 0.89
N SER A 330 -5.61 13.69 2.03
CA SER A 330 -5.34 14.45 3.25
C SER A 330 -4.17 15.43 3.11
N GLY A 331 -3.33 15.27 2.08
CA GLY A 331 -2.03 15.95 1.95
C GLY A 331 -0.87 15.17 2.56
N ALA A 332 -1.13 14.04 3.23
CA ALA A 332 -0.08 13.18 3.74
C ALA A 332 0.74 12.58 2.58
N LEU A 333 2.06 12.61 2.71
CA LEU A 333 3.01 12.20 1.70
C LEU A 333 3.82 11.02 2.23
N THR A 334 3.90 9.93 1.47
CA THR A 334 4.80 8.81 1.77
C THR A 334 5.72 8.57 0.59
N THR A 335 7.03 8.60 0.80
CA THR A 335 8.06 8.31 -0.20
C THR A 335 8.81 7.06 0.21
N GLN A 336 8.90 6.11 -0.70
CA GLN A 336 9.68 4.89 -0.59
C GLN A 336 10.83 5.00 -1.59
N THR A 337 12.08 4.87 -1.14
CA THR A 337 13.27 4.89 -2.01
C THR A 337 14.10 3.64 -1.76
N ILE A 338 14.42 2.90 -2.81
CA ILE A 338 15.33 1.75 -2.74
C ILE A 338 16.71 2.25 -2.33
N THR A 339 17.26 1.69 -1.25
CA THR A 339 18.60 2.01 -0.75
C THR A 339 19.61 0.92 -1.06
N LYS A 340 19.14 -0.32 -1.25
CA LYS A 340 19.97 -1.46 -1.65
C LYS A 340 19.16 -2.44 -2.48
N MET A 341 19.84 -3.11 -3.40
CA MET A 341 19.27 -4.13 -4.25
C MET A 341 20.18 -5.35 -4.32
N LYS A 342 19.58 -6.52 -4.42
CA LYS A 342 20.26 -7.78 -4.71
C LYS A 342 19.47 -8.53 -5.77
N GLU A 343 20.04 -8.67 -6.96
CA GLU A 343 19.50 -9.60 -7.97
C GLU A 343 19.67 -11.04 -7.48
N LEU A 344 18.63 -11.83 -7.68
CA LEU A 344 18.60 -13.24 -7.31
C LEU A 344 18.93 -14.04 -8.56
N SER A 345 20.02 -14.81 -8.52
CA SER A 345 20.34 -15.74 -9.61
C SER A 345 19.22 -16.76 -9.77
N LYS A 346 18.93 -17.14 -11.02
CA LYS A 346 18.08 -18.29 -11.34
C LYS A 346 18.63 -19.57 -10.74
#